data_AF-A0A6H0KWA3-F1
#
_entry.id   AF-A0A6H0KWA3-F1
#
_cell.length_a   1.000
_cell.length_b   1.000
_cell.length_c   1.000
_cell.angle_alpha   90.00
_cell.angle_beta   90.00
_cell.angle_gamma   90.00
#
_symmetry.space_group_name_H-M   'P 1'
#
loop_
_entity.id
_entity.type
_entity.pdbx_description
1 polymer ?
#
loop_
_entity_poly.entity_id
_entity_poly.type
_entity_poly.pdbx_seq_one_letter_code
_entity_poly.pdbx_strand_id
1 'polypeptide(L)'
;MAWEKHQPYIELLSQVNNSFVFVSLLHVKYLFISQNFKTLLGLSVDADMNLENDLLEEYIHPDDLPILLNLQKRTLDYVFNLPHSEQANYKHVFDFRVLGISGQYIRVICQYQLLETEDPVLLLGVVDISPDQDLKAPVKFRLVNFKTGNIVNIPIIDNPDVSLTKREVEVLKMVDEGLMSKEISDKLYISIHTVNRHRQNILEKMNVNNLSEAINYAKKLGLLA
;
A
#
# COMPACT_ATOMS: atom_id res chain seq x y z
N MET A 1 15.75 -1.49 -25.41
CA MET A 1 14.92 -1.89 -24.23
C MET A 1 13.62 -1.11 -24.24
N ALA A 2 12.51 -1.64 -23.68
CA ALA A 2 11.21 -0.95 -23.66
C ALA A 2 11.29 0.50 -23.11
N TRP A 3 12.16 0.73 -22.13
CA TRP A 3 12.47 2.07 -21.60
C TRP A 3 12.89 3.11 -22.65
N GLU A 4 13.77 2.76 -23.60
CA GLU A 4 14.31 3.70 -24.60
C GLU A 4 13.20 4.30 -25.49
N LYS A 5 12.11 3.55 -25.70
CA LYS A 5 10.93 4.01 -26.43
C LYS A 5 10.17 5.10 -25.67
N HIS A 6 10.13 5.02 -24.34
CA HIS A 6 9.37 5.93 -23.48
C HIS A 6 10.17 7.15 -23.03
N GLN A 7 11.49 7.03 -22.98
CA GLN A 7 12.41 8.05 -22.47
C GLN A 7 12.14 9.48 -22.97
N PRO A 8 12.07 9.78 -24.29
CA PRO A 8 11.91 11.17 -24.74
C PRO A 8 10.59 11.80 -24.29
N TYR A 9 9.52 11.00 -24.17
CA TYR A 9 8.21 11.48 -23.72
C TYR A 9 8.20 11.77 -22.22
N ILE A 10 8.90 10.95 -21.43
CA ILE A 10 8.96 11.08 -19.98
C ILE A 10 9.88 12.22 -19.58
N GLU A 11 10.99 12.41 -20.29
CA GLU A 11 11.85 13.59 -20.15
C GLU A 11 11.06 14.87 -20.43
N LEU A 12 10.32 14.92 -21.54
CA LEU A 12 9.46 16.05 -21.87
C LEU A 12 8.39 16.29 -20.79
N LEU A 13 7.71 15.23 -20.33
CA LEU A 13 6.72 15.32 -19.25
C LEU A 13 7.34 15.93 -17.99
N SER A 14 8.55 15.52 -17.62
CA SER A 14 9.26 16.02 -16.44
C SER A 14 9.73 17.46 -16.56
N GLN A 15 9.94 17.96 -17.78
CA GLN A 15 10.32 19.36 -18.03
C GLN A 15 9.10 20.28 -18.05
N VAL A 16 7.97 19.79 -18.59
CA VAL A 16 6.73 20.58 -18.71
C VAL A 16 5.99 20.63 -17.38
N ASN A 17 6.01 19.52 -16.64
CA ASN A 17 5.31 19.39 -15.38
C ASN A 17 6.27 19.68 -14.22
N ASN A 18 5.86 20.50 -13.24
CA ASN A 18 6.67 20.78 -12.05
C ASN A 18 6.55 19.67 -11.00
N SER A 19 6.41 18.43 -11.47
CA SER A 19 6.25 17.22 -10.67
C SER A 19 7.56 16.46 -10.60
N PHE A 20 7.72 15.65 -9.57
CA PHE A 20 8.73 14.61 -9.55
C PHE A 20 8.26 13.43 -10.40
N VAL A 21 9.00 13.09 -11.46
CA VAL A 21 8.70 11.95 -12.34
C VAL A 21 9.79 10.91 -12.19
N PHE A 22 9.43 9.64 -12.06
CA PHE A 22 10.36 8.52 -12.02
C PHE A 22 9.90 7.34 -12.85
N VAL A 23 10.86 6.54 -13.30
CA VAL A 23 10.61 5.22 -13.86
C VAL A 23 11.45 4.19 -13.15
N SER A 24 10.84 3.05 -12.84
CA SER A 24 11.52 1.92 -12.19
C SER A 24 11.15 0.60 -12.83
N LEU A 25 12.06 -0.35 -12.71
CA LEU A 25 11.77 -1.77 -12.81
C LEU A 25 11.23 -2.21 -11.45
N LEU A 26 10.01 -2.73 -11.43
CA LEU A 26 9.29 -3.05 -10.21
C LEU A 26 10.13 -3.99 -9.31
N HIS A 27 10.38 -3.59 -8.06
CA HIS A 27 11.22 -4.28 -7.06
C HIS A 27 12.72 -4.46 -7.44
N VAL A 28 13.23 -3.78 -8.46
CA VAL A 28 14.62 -3.96 -8.91
C VAL A 28 15.44 -2.68 -8.80
N LYS A 29 15.07 -1.63 -9.55
CA LYS A 29 15.82 -0.36 -9.55
C LYS A 29 15.07 0.75 -10.25
N TYR A 30 15.47 1.98 -9.95
CA TYR A 30 15.13 3.15 -10.75
C TYR A 30 15.92 3.17 -12.07
N LEU A 31 15.24 3.51 -13.17
CA LEU A 31 15.83 3.75 -14.49
C LEU A 31 15.93 5.25 -14.81
N PHE A 32 15.04 6.05 -14.24
CA PHE A 32 15.00 7.50 -14.45
C PHE A 32 14.37 8.20 -13.27
N ILE A 33 14.92 9.37 -12.92
CA ILE A 33 14.41 10.28 -11.90
C ILE A 33 14.61 11.70 -12.43
N SER A 34 13.53 12.47 -12.47
CA SER A 34 13.56 13.86 -12.92
C SER A 34 14.33 14.77 -11.97
N GLN A 35 14.92 15.86 -12.49
CA GLN A 35 15.65 16.83 -11.67
C GLN A 35 14.79 17.53 -10.60
N ASN A 36 13.46 17.62 -10.82
CA ASN A 36 12.49 18.18 -9.87
C ASN A 36 12.44 17.40 -8.54
N PHE A 37 13.05 16.22 -8.47
CA PHE A 37 13.27 15.50 -7.22
C PHE A 37 14.08 16.31 -6.20
N LYS A 38 15.11 17.03 -6.67
CA LYS A 38 15.94 17.92 -5.83
C LYS A 38 15.11 19.02 -5.19
N THR A 39 14.12 19.56 -5.89
CA THR A 39 13.33 20.69 -5.38
C THR A 39 12.36 20.29 -4.28
N LEU A 40 11.87 19.05 -4.27
CA LEU A 40 10.89 18.58 -3.29
C LEU A 40 11.54 17.98 -2.03
N LEU A 41 12.57 17.15 -2.21
CA LEU A 41 13.20 16.38 -1.12
C LEU A 41 14.66 16.77 -0.87
N GLY A 42 15.26 17.63 -1.70
CA GLY A 42 16.61 18.16 -1.46
C GLY A 42 17.72 17.19 -1.83
N LEU A 43 17.34 16.09 -2.48
CA LEU A 43 18.22 14.98 -2.78
C LEU A 43 18.82 15.10 -4.17
N SER A 44 20.15 15.10 -4.24
CA SER A 44 20.84 14.78 -5.47
C SER A 44 20.86 13.28 -5.67
N VAL A 45 20.02 12.78 -6.58
CA VAL A 45 20.14 11.40 -7.07
C VAL A 45 21.27 11.38 -8.08
N ASP A 46 22.34 10.69 -7.75
CA ASP A 46 23.34 10.30 -8.75
C ASP A 46 22.81 9.07 -9.50
N ALA A 47 22.95 9.07 -10.82
CA ALA A 47 22.37 8.07 -11.73
C ALA A 47 22.84 6.63 -11.48
N ASP A 48 23.88 6.44 -10.66
CA ASP A 48 24.50 5.16 -10.32
C ASP A 48 24.12 4.61 -8.94
N MET A 49 23.14 5.20 -8.24
CA MET A 49 22.66 4.62 -6.99
C MET A 49 21.96 3.27 -7.26
N ASN A 50 22.64 2.18 -6.91
CA ASN A 50 22.05 0.85 -6.74
C ASN A 50 21.04 0.92 -5.59
N LEU A 51 19.82 1.29 -5.93
CA LEU A 51 18.72 1.43 -5.00
C LEU A 51 18.11 0.06 -4.76
N GLU A 52 18.69 -0.68 -3.82
CA GLU A 52 18.06 -1.88 -3.24
C GLU A 52 16.75 -1.51 -2.50
N ASN A 53 16.61 -0.25 -2.05
CA ASN A 53 15.42 0.28 -1.38
C ASN A 53 14.77 1.39 -2.21
N ASP A 54 13.45 1.52 -2.10
CA ASP A 54 12.70 2.60 -2.78
C ASP A 54 13.09 3.96 -2.15
N LEU A 55 13.74 4.83 -2.94
CA LEU A 55 14.23 6.17 -2.56
C LEU A 55 13.27 6.99 -1.70
N LEU A 56 11.96 6.82 -1.94
CA LEU A 56 10.95 7.58 -1.25
C LEU A 56 10.72 7.08 0.17
N GLU A 57 10.89 5.78 0.45
CA GLU A 57 10.53 5.15 1.73
C GLU A 57 11.19 5.83 2.94
N GLU A 58 12.45 6.26 2.81
CA GLU A 58 13.20 6.94 3.88
C GLU A 58 12.61 8.31 4.26
N TYR A 59 11.83 8.92 3.35
CA TYR A 59 11.22 10.22 3.54
C TYR A 59 9.75 10.12 3.93
N ILE A 60 9.15 8.94 3.83
CA ILE A 60 7.74 8.73 4.20
C ILE A 60 7.60 8.83 5.72
N HIS A 61 6.52 9.49 6.17
CA HIS A 61 6.20 9.52 7.60
C HIS A 61 6.07 8.08 8.17
N PRO A 62 6.64 7.77 9.34
CA PRO A 62 6.69 6.42 9.88
C PRO A 62 5.31 5.76 10.05
N ASP A 63 4.29 6.54 10.41
CA ASP A 63 2.90 6.02 10.49
C ASP A 63 2.27 5.73 9.13
N ASP A 64 2.73 6.38 8.04
CA ASP A 64 2.17 6.21 6.70
C ASP A 64 2.84 5.04 5.97
N LEU A 65 4.13 4.78 6.22
CA LEU A 65 4.94 3.80 5.50
C LEU A 65 4.35 2.37 5.53
N PRO A 66 3.98 1.77 6.70
CA PRO A 66 3.41 0.43 6.74
C PRO A 66 2.08 0.33 5.97
N ILE A 67 1.27 1.38 6.01
CA ILE A 67 -0.02 1.46 5.31
C ILE A 67 0.22 1.47 3.80
N LEU A 68 1.18 2.27 3.33
CA LEU A 68 1.52 2.38 1.92
C LEU A 68 2.09 1.07 1.37
N LEU A 69 3.04 0.44 2.06
CA LEU A 69 3.61 -0.86 1.65
C LEU A 69 2.52 -1.93 1.53
N ASN A 70 1.56 -1.97 2.46
CA ASN A 70 0.44 -2.89 2.36
C ASN A 70 -0.48 -2.61 1.17
N LEU A 71 -0.84 -1.35 0.98
CA LEU A 71 -1.70 -0.95 -0.13
C LEU A 71 -1.02 -1.23 -1.46
N GLN A 72 0.26 -0.88 -1.62
CA GLN A 72 1.04 -1.19 -2.82
C GLN A 72 1.03 -2.69 -3.11
N LYS A 73 1.35 -3.53 -2.12
CA LYS A 73 1.31 -5.00 -2.28
C LYS A 73 -0.06 -5.48 -2.75
N ARG A 74 -1.12 -5.15 -2.02
CA ARG A 74 -2.48 -5.65 -2.31
C ARG A 74 -3.03 -5.15 -3.64
N THR A 75 -2.66 -3.94 -4.02
CA THR A 75 -3.13 -3.32 -5.25
C THR A 75 -2.39 -3.87 -6.47
N LEU A 76 -1.09 -4.12 -6.34
CA LEU A 76 -0.32 -4.87 -7.33
C LEU A 76 -0.84 -6.30 -7.46
N ASP A 77 -1.08 -7.01 -6.35
CA ASP A 77 -1.69 -8.34 -6.36
C ASP A 77 -3.03 -8.34 -7.10
N TYR A 78 -3.89 -7.35 -6.83
CA TYR A 78 -5.15 -7.19 -7.56
C TYR A 78 -4.91 -6.99 -9.06
N VAL A 79 -4.03 -6.06 -9.44
CA VAL A 79 -3.74 -5.73 -10.84
C VAL A 79 -3.17 -6.94 -11.58
N PHE A 80 -2.18 -7.65 -11.02
CA PHE A 80 -1.57 -8.81 -11.66
C PHE A 80 -2.50 -10.02 -11.79
N ASN A 81 -3.57 -10.10 -10.98
CA ASN A 81 -4.60 -11.11 -11.12
C ASN A 81 -5.63 -10.80 -12.23
N LEU A 82 -5.59 -9.62 -12.83
CA LEU A 82 -6.43 -9.27 -13.99
C LEU A 82 -5.85 -9.86 -15.29
N PRO A 83 -6.67 -9.99 -16.35
CA PRO A 83 -6.17 -10.31 -17.68
C PRO A 83 -5.07 -9.34 -18.11
N HIS A 84 -4.00 -9.83 -18.74
CA HIS A 84 -2.84 -9.00 -19.14
C HIS A 84 -3.23 -7.72 -19.90
N SER A 85 -4.25 -7.78 -20.76
CA SER A 85 -4.78 -6.63 -21.50
C SER A 85 -5.37 -5.51 -20.64
N GLU A 86 -5.72 -5.81 -19.39
CA GLU A 86 -6.33 -4.86 -18.43
C GLU A 86 -5.31 -4.26 -17.46
N GLN A 87 -4.16 -4.91 -17.24
CA GLN A 87 -3.23 -4.55 -16.16
C GLN A 87 -2.70 -3.12 -16.29
N ALA A 88 -2.35 -2.70 -17.51
CA ALA A 88 -1.87 -1.36 -17.81
C ALA A 88 -2.96 -0.27 -17.78
N ASN A 89 -4.24 -0.62 -17.60
CA ASN A 89 -5.35 0.35 -17.57
C ASN A 89 -5.56 0.98 -16.19
N TYR A 90 -4.76 0.59 -15.19
CA TYR A 90 -4.92 1.02 -13.81
C TYR A 90 -3.86 2.03 -13.40
N LYS A 91 -4.31 3.04 -12.65
CA LYS A 91 -3.48 4.03 -11.98
C LYS A 91 -3.72 3.94 -10.48
N HIS A 92 -2.63 3.78 -9.75
CA HIS A 92 -2.62 3.88 -8.30
C HIS A 92 -2.39 5.35 -7.93
N VAL A 93 -3.18 5.86 -6.98
CA VAL A 93 -3.08 7.23 -6.49
C VAL A 93 -3.08 7.21 -4.97
N PHE A 94 -2.00 7.71 -4.38
CA PHE A 94 -1.78 7.79 -2.95
C PHE A 94 -1.61 9.24 -2.53
N ASP A 95 -2.15 9.60 -1.38
CA ASP A 95 -1.91 10.89 -0.73
C ASP A 95 -1.40 10.62 0.69
N PHE A 96 -0.16 11.03 0.97
CA PHE A 96 0.55 10.73 2.23
C PHE A 96 1.61 11.78 2.54
N ARG A 97 2.25 11.66 3.71
CA ARG A 97 3.24 12.62 4.21
C ARG A 97 4.65 12.19 3.85
N VAL A 98 5.44 13.16 3.36
CA VAL A 98 6.88 13.03 3.17
C VAL A 98 7.63 14.15 3.87
N LEU A 99 8.84 13.86 4.32
CA LEU A 99 9.76 14.84 4.91
C LEU A 99 10.34 15.73 3.80
N GLY A 100 9.89 16.98 3.74
CA GLY A 100 10.39 17.96 2.76
C GLY A 100 11.76 18.53 3.12
N ILE A 101 12.33 19.31 2.20
CA ILE A 101 13.66 19.95 2.37
C ILE A 101 13.82 20.85 3.60
N SER A 102 12.70 21.40 4.10
CA SER A 102 12.69 22.25 5.29
C SER A 102 12.83 21.46 6.59
N GLY A 103 12.84 20.11 6.53
CA GLY A 103 12.77 19.24 7.69
C GLY A 103 11.36 19.12 8.28
N GLN A 104 10.34 19.59 7.56
CA GLN A 104 8.94 19.48 7.95
C GLN A 104 8.20 18.50 7.03
N TYR A 105 7.22 17.78 7.59
CA TYR A 105 6.34 16.94 6.80
C TYR A 105 5.38 17.79 5.95
N ILE A 106 5.27 17.41 4.69
CA ILE A 106 4.29 17.94 3.74
C ILE A 106 3.52 16.78 3.11
N ARG A 107 2.31 17.04 2.61
CA ARG A 107 1.55 16.03 1.88
C ARG A 107 1.89 16.04 0.39
N VAL A 108 2.01 14.86 -0.17
CA VAL A 108 2.23 14.65 -1.60
C VAL A 108 1.20 13.69 -2.15
N ILE A 109 0.88 13.86 -3.43
CA ILE A 109 0.12 12.90 -4.22
C ILE A 109 1.13 12.12 -5.05
N CYS A 110 1.28 10.82 -4.79
CA CYS A 110 2.06 9.91 -5.63
C CYS A 110 1.10 9.10 -6.51
N GLN A 111 1.34 9.10 -7.81
CA GLN A 111 0.59 8.33 -8.78
C GLN A 111 1.53 7.40 -9.52
N TYR A 112 1.14 6.14 -9.73
CA TYR A 112 1.88 5.28 -10.64
C TYR A 112 0.99 4.37 -11.48
N GLN A 113 1.51 4.01 -12.65
CA GLN A 113 0.90 3.07 -13.59
C GLN A 113 1.96 2.16 -14.20
N LEU A 114 1.53 0.98 -14.65
CA LEU A 114 2.38 0.07 -15.39
C LEU A 114 2.48 0.54 -16.85
N LEU A 115 3.70 0.65 -17.36
CA LEU A 115 3.99 0.90 -18.77
C LEU A 115 4.14 -0.41 -19.54
N GLU A 116 4.85 -1.36 -18.94
CA GLU A 116 5.04 -2.73 -19.44
C GLU A 116 4.69 -3.69 -18.31
N THR A 117 3.96 -4.76 -18.65
CA THR A 117 3.44 -5.73 -17.66
C THR A 117 4.09 -7.10 -17.78
N GLU A 118 4.91 -7.31 -18.81
CA GLU A 118 5.76 -8.48 -18.96
C GLU A 118 7.11 -8.24 -18.27
N ASP A 119 7.77 -9.30 -17.81
CA ASP A 119 9.04 -9.21 -17.11
C ASP A 119 10.17 -8.71 -18.06
N PRO A 120 10.87 -7.60 -17.75
CA PRO A 120 10.77 -6.81 -16.52
C PRO A 120 9.64 -5.77 -16.53
N VAL A 121 8.82 -5.80 -15.48
CA VAL A 121 7.68 -4.88 -15.30
C VAL A 121 8.19 -3.46 -15.15
N LEU A 122 7.71 -2.56 -16.01
CA LEU A 122 8.09 -1.16 -16.05
C LEU A 122 6.98 -0.30 -15.44
N LEU A 123 7.34 0.58 -14.51
CA LEU A 123 6.42 1.47 -13.82
C LEU A 123 6.79 2.93 -14.06
N LEU A 124 5.79 3.78 -14.29
CA LEU A 124 5.92 5.24 -14.32
C LEU A 124 5.25 5.82 -13.09
N GLY A 125 6.01 6.57 -12.30
CA GLY A 125 5.54 7.30 -11.14
C GLY A 125 5.61 8.82 -11.34
N VAL A 126 4.64 9.53 -10.79
CA VAL A 126 4.57 10.99 -10.74
C VAL A 126 4.17 11.41 -9.33
N VAL A 127 4.90 12.36 -8.75
CA VAL A 127 4.66 12.88 -7.41
C VAL A 127 4.49 14.40 -7.48
N ASP A 128 3.40 14.86 -6.91
CA ASP A 128 3.00 16.26 -6.81
C ASP A 128 2.84 16.66 -5.35
N ILE A 129 3.02 17.95 -5.04
CA ILE A 129 2.60 18.48 -3.74
C ILE A 129 1.06 18.43 -3.69
N SER A 130 0.51 17.82 -2.64
CA SER A 130 -0.94 17.78 -2.47
C SER A 130 -1.48 19.19 -2.21
N PRO A 131 -2.57 19.63 -2.86
CA PRO A 131 -3.21 20.90 -2.51
C PRO A 131 -3.85 20.85 -1.12
N ASP A 132 -4.15 19.66 -0.61
CA ASP A 132 -4.60 19.43 0.76
C ASP A 132 -3.38 19.12 1.65
N GLN A 133 -3.02 20.06 2.52
CA GLN A 133 -1.89 19.95 3.45
C GLN A 133 -2.33 19.63 4.88
N ASP A 134 -3.51 19.02 5.09
CA ASP A 134 -3.92 18.56 6.41
C ASP A 134 -3.08 17.35 6.87
N LEU A 135 -2.01 17.63 7.62
CA LEU A 135 -1.10 16.61 8.17
C LEU A 135 -1.76 15.64 9.15
N LYS A 136 -3.00 15.91 9.60
CA LYS A 136 -3.78 14.99 10.45
C LYS A 136 -4.66 14.05 9.63
N ALA A 137 -4.87 14.31 8.34
CA ALA A 137 -5.64 13.41 7.48
C ALA A 137 -4.92 12.06 7.34
N PRO A 138 -5.67 10.94 7.27
CA PRO A 138 -5.06 9.63 7.05
C PRO A 138 -4.45 9.54 5.65
N VAL A 139 -3.69 8.47 5.40
CA VAL A 139 -3.33 8.07 4.03
C VAL A 139 -4.61 7.90 3.21
N LYS A 140 -4.67 8.55 2.04
CA LYS A 140 -5.78 8.35 1.09
C LYS A 140 -5.28 7.51 -0.07
N PHE A 141 -6.15 6.63 -0.56
CA PHE A 141 -5.82 5.74 -1.66
C PHE A 141 -6.98 5.59 -2.64
N ARG A 142 -6.65 5.54 -3.94
CA ARG A 142 -7.56 5.17 -5.03
C ARG A 142 -6.83 4.29 -6.04
N LEU A 143 -7.47 3.18 -6.41
CA LEU A 143 -7.14 2.42 -7.61
C LEU A 143 -8.15 2.76 -8.69
N VAL A 144 -7.71 3.38 -9.79
CA VAL A 144 -8.61 3.87 -10.83
C VAL A 144 -8.27 3.20 -12.15
N ASN A 145 -9.26 2.61 -12.80
CA ASN A 145 -9.15 2.26 -14.21
C ASN A 145 -9.32 3.56 -15.02
N PHE A 146 -8.22 4.13 -15.52
CA PHE A 146 -8.25 5.46 -16.14
C PHE A 146 -8.86 5.47 -17.54
N LYS A 147 -9.13 4.31 -18.13
CA LYS A 147 -9.89 4.20 -19.39
C LYS A 147 -11.40 4.30 -19.17
N THR A 148 -11.90 3.75 -18.06
CA THR A 148 -13.34 3.67 -17.77
C THR A 148 -13.81 4.64 -16.70
N GLY A 149 -12.90 5.15 -15.88
CA GLY A 149 -13.21 5.94 -14.68
C GLY A 149 -13.63 5.09 -13.47
N ASN A 150 -13.69 3.76 -13.61
CA ASN A 150 -14.07 2.88 -12.51
C ASN A 150 -13.05 2.92 -11.38
N ILE A 151 -13.53 3.02 -10.14
CA ILE A 151 -12.71 3.02 -8.94
C ILE A 151 -12.84 1.67 -8.25
N VAL A 152 -11.72 0.98 -8.08
CA VAL A 152 -11.65 -0.27 -7.31
C VAL A 152 -11.49 0.10 -5.84
N ASN A 153 -12.42 -0.38 -5.03
CA ASN A 153 -12.39 -0.13 -3.60
C ASN A 153 -11.56 -1.19 -2.89
N ILE A 154 -10.31 -0.86 -2.55
CA ILE A 154 -9.44 -1.69 -1.74
C ILE A 154 -9.44 -1.09 -0.33
N PRO A 155 -9.95 -1.81 0.69
CA PRO A 155 -10.06 -1.24 2.03
C PRO A 155 -8.67 -0.98 2.59
N ILE A 156 -8.47 0.21 3.18
CA ILE A 156 -7.25 0.53 3.94
C ILE A 156 -7.27 -0.28 5.23
N ILE A 157 -6.16 -0.94 5.52
CA ILE A 157 -5.98 -1.84 6.66
C ILE A 157 -4.77 -1.31 7.42
N ASP A 158 -5.00 -0.63 8.54
CA ASP A 158 -3.97 0.11 9.27
C ASP A 158 -2.92 -0.81 9.92
N ASN A 159 -3.19 -2.12 10.02
CA ASN A 159 -2.28 -3.13 10.56
C ASN A 159 -2.28 -4.39 9.66
N PRO A 160 -1.43 -4.47 8.63
CA PRO A 160 -1.40 -5.60 7.71
C PRO A 160 -0.68 -6.83 8.28
N ASP A 161 0.17 -6.64 9.28
CA ASP A 161 0.96 -7.71 9.94
C ASP A 161 0.22 -8.36 11.10
N VAL A 162 -1.12 -8.38 11.06
CA VAL A 162 -1.89 -9.17 12.02
C VAL A 162 -1.72 -10.65 11.68
N SER A 163 -0.63 -11.21 12.19
CA SER A 163 -0.37 -12.63 12.19
C SER A 163 -1.12 -13.27 13.36
N LEU A 164 -2.34 -13.70 13.07
CA LEU A 164 -3.07 -14.60 13.95
C LEU A 164 -2.47 -15.99 13.83
N THR A 165 -2.25 -16.64 14.98
CA THR A 165 -1.91 -18.07 15.01
C THR A 165 -3.06 -18.89 14.43
N LYS A 166 -2.77 -20.10 13.95
CA LYS A 166 -3.82 -21.03 13.47
C LYS A 166 -4.96 -21.18 14.47
N ARG A 167 -4.64 -21.26 15.77
CA ARG A 167 -5.63 -21.39 16.85
C ARG A 167 -6.46 -20.13 17.04
N GLU A 168 -5.87 -18.94 16.91
CA GLU A 168 -6.61 -17.68 16.96
C GLU A 168 -7.55 -17.53 15.76
N VAL A 169 -7.13 -17.97 14.56
CA VAL A 169 -8.01 -18.01 13.37
C VAL A 169 -9.16 -18.99 13.57
N GLU A 170 -8.92 -20.20 14.11
CA GLU A 170 -9.98 -21.16 14.45
C GLU A 170 -10.99 -20.57 15.44
N VAL A 171 -10.51 -19.95 16.52
CA VAL A 171 -11.38 -19.30 17.51
C VAL A 171 -12.18 -18.18 16.85
N LEU A 172 -11.55 -17.34 16.03
CA LEU A 172 -12.22 -16.22 15.36
C LEU A 172 -13.30 -16.70 14.38
N LYS A 173 -13.07 -17.80 13.65
CA LYS A 173 -14.08 -18.46 12.80
C LYS A 173 -15.29 -18.91 13.60
N MET A 174 -15.08 -19.57 14.74
CA MET A 174 -16.20 -20.00 15.59
C MET A 174 -16.98 -18.82 16.19
N VAL A 175 -16.30 -17.70 16.49
CA VAL A 175 -16.98 -16.48 16.93
C VAL A 175 -17.82 -15.88 15.79
N ASP A 176 -17.33 -15.90 14.54
CA ASP A 176 -18.10 -15.47 13.36
C ASP A 176 -19.31 -16.37 13.07
N GLU A 177 -19.21 -17.67 13.39
CA GLU A 177 -20.32 -18.62 13.39
C GLU A 177 -21.33 -18.38 14.53
N GLY A 178 -21.06 -17.45 15.44
CA GLY A 178 -21.95 -17.09 16.55
C GLY A 178 -21.77 -17.93 17.82
N LEU A 179 -20.71 -18.72 17.93
CA LEU A 179 -20.48 -19.55 19.11
C LEU A 179 -20.00 -18.74 20.32
N MET A 180 -20.51 -19.12 21.49
CA MET A 180 -20.12 -18.58 22.79
C MET A 180 -18.83 -19.22 23.30
N SER A 181 -18.09 -18.54 24.19
CA SER A 181 -16.81 -19.07 24.73
C SER A 181 -16.92 -20.48 25.32
N LYS A 182 -18.09 -20.83 25.89
CA LYS A 182 -18.37 -22.18 26.43
C LYS A 182 -18.49 -23.23 25.31
N GLU A 183 -19.18 -22.91 24.23
CA GLU A 183 -19.34 -23.81 23.09
C GLU A 183 -18.00 -24.01 22.36
N ILE A 184 -17.21 -22.94 22.24
CA ILE A 184 -15.84 -23.00 21.71
C ILE A 184 -14.94 -23.83 22.62
N SER A 185 -15.05 -23.68 23.94
CA SER A 185 -14.24 -24.46 24.89
C SER A 185 -14.53 -25.95 24.77
N ASP A 186 -15.81 -26.31 24.61
CA ASP A 186 -16.26 -27.69 24.45
C ASP A 186 -15.79 -28.27 23.10
N LYS A 187 -15.94 -27.54 21.99
CA LYS A 187 -15.47 -27.97 20.65
C LYS A 187 -13.95 -28.15 20.57
N LEU A 188 -13.20 -27.27 21.23
CA LEU A 188 -11.74 -27.23 21.14
C LEU A 188 -11.05 -28.05 22.24
N TYR A 189 -11.81 -28.63 23.17
CA TYR A 189 -11.33 -29.38 24.34
C TYR A 189 -10.32 -28.58 25.19
N ILE A 190 -10.61 -27.30 25.43
CA ILE A 190 -9.79 -26.39 26.26
C ILE A 190 -10.67 -25.68 27.29
N SER A 191 -10.06 -24.97 28.24
CA SER A 191 -10.84 -24.20 29.23
C SER A 191 -11.46 -22.93 28.62
N ILE A 192 -12.59 -22.47 29.17
CA ILE A 192 -13.20 -21.17 28.83
C ILE A 192 -12.20 -20.03 29.03
N HIS A 193 -11.36 -20.08 30.07
CA HIS A 193 -10.30 -19.10 30.29
C HIS A 193 -9.30 -19.06 29.14
N THR A 194 -8.93 -20.22 28.60
CA THR A 194 -8.04 -20.32 27.44
C THR A 194 -8.69 -19.70 26.19
N VAL A 195 -9.97 -19.95 25.96
CA VAL A 195 -10.73 -19.30 24.86
C VAL A 195 -10.73 -17.79 25.03
N ASN A 196 -11.04 -17.28 26.23
CA ASN A 196 -11.05 -15.85 26.51
C ASN A 196 -9.67 -15.21 26.30
N ARG A 197 -8.59 -15.92 26.66
CA ARG A 197 -7.22 -15.47 26.36
C ARG A 197 -6.96 -15.38 24.85
N HIS A 198 -7.39 -16.36 24.06
CA HIS A 198 -7.30 -16.26 22.60
C HIS A 198 -8.09 -15.07 22.06
N ARG A 199 -9.32 -14.84 22.55
CA ARG A 199 -10.14 -13.67 22.17
C ARG A 199 -9.42 -12.36 22.49
N GLN A 200 -8.83 -12.24 23.68
CA GLN A 200 -8.06 -11.05 24.07
C GLN A 200 -6.84 -10.83 23.16
N ASN A 201 -6.05 -11.88 22.91
CA ASN A 201 -4.89 -11.80 22.03
C ASN A 201 -5.28 -11.38 20.61
N ILE A 202 -6.43 -11.83 20.09
CA ILE A 202 -6.93 -11.41 18.77
C ILE A 202 -7.19 -9.91 18.76
N LEU A 203 -7.88 -9.38 19.78
CA LEU A 203 -8.17 -7.94 19.88
C LEU A 203 -6.89 -7.11 19.95
N GLU A 204 -5.92 -7.54 20.76
CA GLU A 204 -4.62 -6.87 20.89
C GLU A 204 -3.83 -6.90 19.58
N LYS A 205 -3.71 -8.08 18.94
CA LYS A 205 -3.01 -8.22 17.66
C LYS A 205 -3.66 -7.41 16.56
N MET A 206 -4.99 -7.35 16.52
CA MET A 206 -5.74 -6.59 15.52
C MET A 206 -5.88 -5.11 15.86
N ASN A 207 -5.48 -4.70 17.07
CA ASN A 207 -5.67 -3.35 17.59
C ASN A 207 -7.14 -2.86 17.49
N VAL A 208 -8.08 -3.71 17.91
CA VAL A 208 -9.53 -3.43 17.86
C VAL A 208 -10.16 -3.59 19.24
N ASN A 209 -11.29 -2.92 19.47
CA ASN A 209 -11.90 -2.84 20.81
C ASN A 209 -12.85 -3.99 21.11
N ASN A 210 -13.35 -4.68 20.08
CA ASN A 210 -14.30 -5.78 20.24
C ASN A 210 -14.22 -6.79 19.10
N LEU A 211 -14.85 -7.94 19.31
CA LEU A 211 -14.75 -9.07 18.37
C LEU A 211 -15.56 -8.85 17.08
N SER A 212 -16.58 -8.00 17.10
CA SER A 212 -17.28 -7.63 15.87
C SER A 212 -16.38 -6.81 14.95
N GLU A 213 -15.59 -5.89 15.50
CA GLU A 213 -14.52 -5.19 14.76
C GLU A 213 -13.48 -6.19 14.26
N ALA A 214 -13.03 -7.14 15.11
CA ALA A 214 -12.07 -8.17 14.73
C ALA A 214 -12.57 -9.06 13.56
N ILE A 215 -13.84 -9.47 13.58
CA ILE A 215 -14.46 -10.24 12.49
C ILE A 215 -14.49 -9.42 11.20
N ASN A 216 -14.97 -8.17 11.26
CA ASN A 216 -15.01 -7.31 10.08
C ASN A 216 -13.62 -7.07 9.51
N TYR A 217 -12.62 -6.90 10.38
CA TYR A 217 -11.23 -6.76 10.00
C TYR A 217 -10.67 -8.04 9.35
N ALA A 218 -10.96 -9.20 9.93
CA ALA A 218 -10.54 -10.49 9.40
C ALA A 218 -11.18 -10.82 8.04
N LYS A 219 -12.45 -10.43 7.82
CA LYS A 219 -13.12 -10.53 6.51
C LYS A 219 -12.45 -9.64 5.47
N LYS A 220 -12.09 -8.40 5.82
CA LYS A 220 -11.34 -7.49 4.92
C LYS A 220 -9.96 -8.03 4.56
N LEU A 221 -9.32 -8.76 5.48
CA LEU A 221 -8.04 -9.45 5.27
C LEU A 221 -8.16 -10.78 4.50
N GLY A 222 -9.36 -11.29 4.24
CA GLY A 222 -9.57 -12.61 3.63
C GLY A 222 -9.23 -13.79 4.55
N LEU A 223 -9.12 -13.57 5.87
CA LEU A 223 -8.89 -14.63 6.87
C LEU A 223 -10.17 -15.43 7.18
N LEU A 224 -11.32 -14.80 6.96
CA LEU A 224 -12.66 -15.36 7.08
C LEU A 224 -13.37 -15.25 5.73
N ALA A 225 -14.19 -16.25 5.41
CA ALA A 225 -14.98 -16.32 4.19
C ALA A 225 -16.38 -15.73 4.40
#